data_AF-A0A257ZUG0-F1
#
_entry.id   AF-A0A257ZUG0-F1
#
_cell.length_a   1.000
_cell.length_b   1.000
_cell.length_c   1.000
_cell.angle_alpha   90.00
_cell.angle_beta   90.00
_cell.angle_gamma   90.00
#
_symmetry.space_group_name_H-M   'P 1'
#
loop_
_entity.id
_entity.type
_entity.pdbx_description
1 polymer ?
#
loop_
_entity_poly.entity_id
_entity_poly.type
_entity_poly.pdbx_seq_one_letter_code
_entity_poly.pdbx_strand_id
1 'polypeptide(L)'
;MIGFTRVILFWAVAGTIAYFVLRIYGRSLRREALEKSWDANPPPGADAVTRAAFIEKGMADYEGSLRNRLLVIVVVLPFIVIAVLLYLMNYA
;
A
#
# COMPACT_ATOMS: atom_id res chain seq x y z
N MET A 1 24.55 21.77 -12.09
CA MET A 1 23.50 21.35 -11.13
C MET A 1 22.34 20.53 -11.73
N ILE A 2 22.24 20.37 -13.06
CA ILE A 2 21.13 19.65 -13.73
C ILE A 2 21.10 18.12 -13.46
N GLY A 3 22.26 17.50 -13.20
CA GLY A 3 22.34 16.05 -12.95
C GLY A 3 21.63 15.61 -11.67
N PHE A 4 21.77 16.38 -10.59
CA PHE A 4 21.18 16.07 -9.29
C PHE A 4 19.65 16.19 -9.31
N THR A 5 19.12 17.23 -9.97
CA THR A 5 17.67 17.45 -10.13
C THR A 5 17.01 16.30 -10.91
N ARG A 6 17.67 15.78 -11.95
CA ARG A 6 17.17 14.61 -12.71
C ARG A 6 17.08 13.35 -11.86
N VAL A 7 18.07 13.11 -11.00
CA VAL A 7 18.08 11.93 -10.13
C VAL A 7 16.96 12.01 -9.08
N ILE A 8 16.74 13.18 -8.47
CA ILE A 8 15.63 13.39 -7.53
C ILE A 8 14.28 13.17 -8.21
N LEU A 9 14.07 13.72 -9.40
CA LEU A 9 12.83 13.53 -10.15
C LEU A 9 12.60 12.05 -10.49
N PHE A 10 13.63 11.35 -10.94
CA PHE A 10 13.54 9.92 -11.24
C PHE A 10 13.16 9.12 -10.00
N TRP A 11 13.80 9.39 -8.85
CA TRP A 11 13.47 8.74 -7.59
C TRP A 11 12.03 9.04 -7.15
N ALA A 12 11.59 10.30 -7.24
CA ALA A 12 10.22 10.68 -6.88
C ALA A 12 9.17 9.93 -7.71
N VAL A 13 9.40 9.81 -9.02
CA VAL A 13 8.54 9.03 -9.93
C VAL A 13 8.57 7.54 -9.57
N ALA A 14 9.76 6.97 -9.37
CA ALA A 14 9.91 5.56 -9.01
C ALA A 14 9.22 5.22 -7.68
N GLY A 15 9.36 6.07 -6.66
CA GLY A 15 8.66 5.90 -5.38
C GLY A 15 7.14 6.00 -5.52
N THR A 16 6.67 6.94 -6.34
CA THR A 16 5.23 7.07 -6.62
C THR A 16 4.68 5.80 -7.26
N ILE A 17 5.36 5.26 -8.28
CA ILE A 17 4.98 4.02 -8.94
C ILE A 17 4.98 2.85 -7.93
N ALA A 18 6.07 2.71 -7.16
CA ALA A 18 6.19 1.67 -6.15
C ALA A 18 5.05 1.73 -5.11
N TYR A 19 4.68 2.93 -4.68
CA TYR A 19 3.53 3.14 -3.79
C TYR A 19 2.23 2.60 -4.38
N PHE A 20 1.92 2.97 -5.63
CA PHE A 20 0.70 2.48 -6.29
C PHE A 20 0.71 0.96 -6.46
N VAL A 21 1.84 0.38 -6.89
CA VAL A 21 1.99 -1.07 -7.04
C VAL A 21 1.74 -1.80 -5.72
N LEU A 22 2.41 -1.37 -4.64
CA LEU A 22 2.26 -1.97 -3.33
C LEU A 22 0.84 -1.82 -2.77
N ARG A 23 0.21 -0.66 -2.97
CA ARG A 23 -1.18 -0.41 -2.56
C ARG A 23 -2.15 -1.35 -3.26
N ILE A 24 -2.01 -1.51 -4.57
CA ILE A 24 -2.86 -2.42 -5.37
C ILE A 24 -2.61 -3.87 -4.98
N TYR A 25 -1.34 -4.27 -4.83
CA TYR A 25 -0.97 -5.62 -4.45
C TYR A 25 -1.51 -6.00 -3.06
N GLY A 26 -1.36 -5.12 -2.06
CA GLY A 26 -1.91 -5.34 -0.73
C GLY A 26 -3.43 -5.49 -0.72
N ARG A 27 -4.13 -4.66 -1.51
CA ARG A 27 -5.59 -4.77 -1.71
C ARG A 27 -5.97 -6.12 -2.32
N SER A 28 -5.23 -6.57 -3.34
CA SER A 28 -5.47 -7.84 -4.02
C SER A 28 -5.31 -9.03 -3.07
N LEU A 29 -4.18 -9.09 -2.34
CA LEU A 29 -3.93 -10.17 -1.38
C LEU A 29 -4.99 -10.22 -0.28
N ARG A 30 -5.44 -9.06 0.21
CA ARG A 30 -6.47 -9.03 1.25
C ARG A 30 -7.80 -9.55 0.74
N ARG A 31 -8.19 -9.15 -0.47
CA ARG A 31 -9.41 -9.64 -1.12
C ARG A 31 -9.33 -11.15 -1.35
N GLU A 32 -8.22 -11.65 -1.88
CA GLU A 32 -7.99 -13.08 -2.10
C GLU A 32 -8.06 -13.87 -0.79
N ALA A 33 -7.48 -13.34 0.30
CA ALA A 33 -7.55 -13.98 1.61
C ALA A 33 -9.00 -14.05 2.14
N LEU A 34 -9.81 -13.00 1.91
CA LEU A 34 -11.22 -12.99 2.29
C LEU A 34 -12.02 -14.00 1.46
N GLU A 35 -11.82 -14.01 0.14
CA GLU A 35 -12.42 -14.99 -0.77
C GLU A 35 -12.09 -16.43 -0.34
N LYS A 36 -10.82 -16.72 -0.11
CA LYS A 36 -10.36 -18.04 0.36
C LYS A 36 -10.93 -18.40 1.73
N SER A 37 -11.05 -17.43 2.65
CA SER A 37 -11.63 -17.69 3.97
C SER A 37 -13.12 -18.02 3.92
N TRP A 38 -13.86 -17.37 3.01
CA TRP A 38 -15.26 -17.67 2.76
C TRP A 38 -15.43 -19.04 2.12
N ASP A 39 -14.65 -19.31 1.08
CA ASP A 39 -14.74 -20.55 0.31
C ASP A 39 -14.31 -21.77 1.16
N ALA A 40 -13.47 -21.58 2.18
CA ALA A 40 -13.07 -22.62 3.12
C ALA A 40 -14.16 -23.03 4.13
N ASN A 41 -15.04 -22.10 4.53
CA ASN A 41 -16.11 -22.39 5.49
C ASN A 41 -17.34 -21.50 5.25
N PRO A 42 -18.11 -21.75 4.18
CA PRO A 42 -19.27 -20.94 3.85
C PRO A 42 -20.43 -21.19 4.83
N PRO A 43 -21.14 -20.14 5.26
CA PRO A 43 -22.31 -20.28 6.13
C PRO A 43 -23.45 -21.11 5.49
N PRO A 44 -24.33 -21.74 6.29
CA PRO A 44 -25.54 -22.36 5.77
C PRO A 44 -26.40 -21.33 5.03
N GLY A 45 -26.81 -21.64 3.79
CA GLY A 45 -27.55 -20.71 2.94
C GLY A 45 -26.68 -19.65 2.24
N ALA A 46 -25.36 -19.88 2.15
CA ALA A 46 -24.46 -19.01 1.39
C ALA A 46 -24.91 -18.83 -0.06
N ASP A 47 -25.00 -17.57 -0.48
CA ASP A 47 -25.31 -17.14 -1.83
C ASP A 47 -24.28 -16.11 -2.31
N ALA A 48 -24.36 -15.74 -3.59
CA ALA A 48 -23.42 -14.77 -4.17
C ALA A 48 -23.50 -13.40 -3.49
N VAL A 49 -24.69 -13.03 -2.97
CA VAL A 49 -24.95 -11.75 -2.32
C VAL A 49 -24.28 -11.69 -0.94
N THR A 50 -24.42 -12.73 -0.12
CA THR A 50 -23.79 -12.82 1.20
C THR A 50 -22.27 -12.92 1.10
N ARG A 51 -21.73 -13.62 0.09
CA ARG A 51 -20.29 -13.63 -0.20
C ARG A 51 -19.76 -12.23 -0.53
N ALA A 52 -20.46 -11.50 -1.40
CA ALA A 52 -20.08 -10.13 -1.77
C ALA A 52 -20.10 -9.19 -0.56
N ALA A 53 -21.16 -9.25 0.26
CA ALA A 53 -21.30 -8.45 1.47
C ALA A 53 -20.19 -8.74 2.51
N PHE A 54 -19.80 -10.00 2.67
CA PHE A 54 -18.69 -10.38 3.55
C PHE A 54 -17.35 -9.81 3.07
N ILE A 55 -17.05 -9.94 1.77
CA ILE A 55 -15.81 -9.41 1.18
C ILE A 55 -15.79 -7.88 1.29
N GLU A 56 -16.89 -7.21 0.95
CA GLU A 56 -16.99 -5.75 1.02
C GLU A 56 -16.78 -5.22 2.43
N LYS A 57 -17.42 -5.84 3.44
CA LYS A 57 -17.21 -5.50 4.84
C LYS A 57 -15.76 -5.71 5.27
N GLY A 58 -15.17 -6.86 4.94
CA GLY A 58 -13.78 -7.17 5.27
C GLY A 58 -12.77 -6.23 4.59
N MET A 59 -13.12 -5.70 3.41
CA MET A 59 -12.33 -4.69 2.70
C MET A 59 -12.48 -3.30 3.32
N ALA A 60 -13.68 -2.91 3.76
CA ALA A 60 -13.92 -1.65 4.47
C ALA A 60 -13.11 -1.58 5.78
N ASP A 61 -13.08 -2.68 6.55
CA ASP A 61 -12.27 -2.78 7.77
C ASP A 61 -10.76 -2.70 7.45
N TYR A 62 -10.32 -3.29 6.34
CA TYR A 62 -8.94 -3.20 5.89
C TYR A 62 -8.53 -1.77 5.52
N GLU A 63 -9.39 -1.04 4.80
CA GLU A 63 -9.15 0.34 4.42
C GLU A 63 -9.02 1.28 5.63
N GLY A 64 -9.82 1.05 6.68
CA GLY A 64 -9.75 1.78 7.95
C GLY A 64 -8.56 1.40 8.84
N SER A 65 -7.88 0.29 8.56
CA SER A 65 -6.81 -0.24 9.42
C SER A 65 -5.46 0.46 9.22
N LEU A 66 -4.69 0.56 10.32
CA LEU A 66 -3.30 1.05 10.35
C LEU A 66 -2.37 0.35 9.34
N ARG A 67 -2.69 -0.87 8.92
CA ARG A 67 -1.91 -1.66 7.95
C ARG A 67 -1.78 -0.95 6.59
N ASN A 68 -2.82 -0.24 6.16
CA ASN A 68 -2.82 0.52 4.92
C ASN A 68 -1.91 1.76 5.03
N ARG A 69 -1.78 2.35 6.23
CA ARG A 69 -0.85 3.47 6.50
C ARG A 69 0.60 3.02 6.56
N LEU A 70 0.89 1.78 6.94
CA LEU A 70 2.26 1.27 7.01
C LEU A 70 2.93 1.20 5.63
N LEU A 71 2.16 0.89 4.58
CA LEU A 71 2.67 0.89 3.20
C LEU A 71 3.11 2.28 2.74
N VAL A 72 2.38 3.33 3.14
CA VAL A 72 2.77 4.72 2.87
C VAL A 72 4.12 5.02 3.53
N ILE A 73 4.30 4.60 4.78
CA ILE A 73 5.53 4.86 5.54
C ILE A 73 6.73 4.20 4.86
N VAL A 74 6.64 2.91 4.48
CA VAL A 74 7.77 2.20 3.84
C VAL A 74 8.22 2.88 2.56
N VAL A 75 7.28 3.45 1.79
CA VAL A 75 7.61 4.12 0.54
C VAL A 75 8.13 5.54 0.75
N VAL A 76 7.57 6.29 1.69
CA VAL A 76 7.95 7.70 1.93
C VAL A 76 9.22 7.83 2.78
N LEU A 77 9.46 6.91 3.72
CA LEU A 77 10.61 6.90 4.62
C LEU A 77 11.97 7.02 3.92
N PRO A 78 12.29 6.26 2.85
CA PRO A 78 13.59 6.39 2.17
C PRO A 78 13.80 7.79 1.58
N PHE A 79 12.75 8.47 1.11
CA PHE A 79 12.86 9.85 0.63
C PHE A 79 13.19 10.83 1.75
N ILE A 80 12.57 10.66 2.92
CA ILE A 80 12.87 11.48 4.10
C ILE A 80 14.32 11.28 4.52
N VAL A 81 14.80 10.03 4.57
CA VAL A 81 16.19 9.72 4.93
C VAL A 81 17.18 10.40 3.98
N ILE A 82 16.95 10.30 2.66
CA ILE A 82 17.81 10.97 1.66
C ILE A 82 17.78 12.50 1.86
N ALA A 83 16.60 13.09 2.05
CA ALA A 83 16.47 14.54 2.25
C ALA A 83 17.22 15.03 3.50
N VAL A 84 17.13 14.28 4.60
CA VAL A 84 17.84 14.59 5.86
C VAL A 84 19.35 14.49 5.66
N LEU A 85 19.85 13.44 5.01
CA LEU A 85 21.28 13.26 4.75
C LEU A 85 21.85 14.41 3.89
N LEU A 86 21.11 14.84 2.87
CA LEU A 86 21.51 15.97 2.03
C LEU A 86 21.55 17.28 2.81
N TYR A 87 20.58 17.51 3.69
CA TYR A 87 20.58 18.69 4.55
C TYR A 87 21.80 18.69 5.48
N LEU A 88 22.06 17.56 6.16
CA LEU A 88 23.20 17.42 7.06
C LEU A 88 24.54 17.62 6.35
N MET A 89 24.74 17.03 5.17
CA MET A 89 26.02 17.19 4.44
C MET A 89 26.26 18.61 3.91
N ASN A 90 25.20 19.40 3.68
CA ASN A 90 25.34 20.70 3.03
C ASN A 90 25.18 21.90 3.99
N TYR A 91 24.51 21.72 5.13
CA TYR A 91 24.14 22.81 6.03
C TYR A 91 24.45 22.57 7.51
N ALA A 92 24.85 21.35 7.91
CA ALA A 92 25.34 21.05 9.25
C ALA A 92 26.86 20.96 9.27
#